data_AF-A0A524E8H9-F1
#
_entry.id   AF-A0A524E8H9-F1
#
_cell.length_a   1.000
_cell.length_b   1.000
_cell.length_c   1.000
_cell.angle_alpha   90.00
_cell.angle_beta   90.00
_cell.angle_gamma   90.00
#
_symmetry.space_group_name_H-M   'P 1'
#
loop_
_entity.id
_entity.type
_entity.pdbx_description
1 polymer ?
#
loop_
_entity_poly.entity_id
_entity_poly.type
_entity_poly.pdbx_seq_one_letter_code
_entity_poly.pdbx_strand_id
1 'polypeptide(L)'
;MSHGQDVPDDYLYLDPKEVLSQYSVEWVALRRSYKEIQEKLSAVQDDLNELDNQLQKKKISEKEHNEKYREKWLESTHMVQVKREVEARLYEIQREIRNANKRLKEQETERMRRERIEQEKAHAMIEWMSLKQGFDLIMEKRREITSEMDDLEIKRRSGKVSDADYRKARVDQIRRLAELRTLETDVKGRLGELLAIIKK
;
A
#
# COMPACT_ATOMS: atom_id res chain seq x y z
N MET A 1 -7.68 -7.77 37.13
CA MET A 1 -6.76 -7.76 35.98
C MET A 1 -7.33 -6.76 34.99
N SER A 2 -6.60 -5.66 34.78
CA SER A 2 -7.08 -4.46 34.10
C SER A 2 -7.27 -4.71 32.60
N HIS A 3 -8.40 -4.23 32.07
CA HIS A 3 -8.64 -4.11 30.64
C HIS A 3 -7.64 -3.12 30.05
N GLY A 4 -6.58 -3.64 29.42
CA GLY A 4 -5.76 -2.86 28.49
C GLY A 4 -6.54 -2.66 27.20
N GLN A 5 -7.36 -1.61 27.14
CA GLN A 5 -7.70 -0.99 25.87
C GLN A 5 -6.41 -0.37 25.34
N ASP A 6 -5.76 -1.05 24.40
CA ASP A 6 -4.85 -0.41 23.46
C ASP A 6 -5.67 0.64 22.71
N VAL A 7 -5.66 1.87 23.21
CA VAL A 7 -6.10 3.00 22.42
C VAL A 7 -4.99 3.21 21.39
N PRO A 8 -5.26 3.11 20.08
CA PRO A 8 -4.20 3.25 19.11
C PRO A 8 -3.58 4.64 19.25
N ASP A 9 -2.27 4.75 19.13
CA ASP A 9 -1.49 5.99 19.02
C ASP A 9 -1.86 6.86 17.79
N ASP A 10 -3.09 6.72 17.26
CA ASP A 10 -3.58 7.28 16.00
C ASP A 10 -3.78 8.80 16.04
N TYR A 11 -3.85 9.43 17.22
CA TYR A 11 -4.05 10.89 17.31
C TYR A 11 -2.80 11.72 16.95
N LEU A 12 -1.67 11.06 16.67
CA LEU A 12 -0.41 11.70 16.24
C LEU A 12 0.06 11.28 14.85
N TYR A 13 -0.69 10.40 14.15
CA TYR A 13 -0.41 10.07 12.76
C TYR A 13 -1.01 11.13 11.84
N LEU A 14 -0.30 12.25 11.69
CA LEU A 14 -0.56 13.20 10.60
C LEU A 14 -0.57 12.45 9.25
N ASP A 15 -1.64 12.61 8.46
CA ASP A 15 -1.73 12.05 7.12
C ASP A 15 -0.55 12.59 6.29
N PRO A 16 0.30 11.72 5.71
CA PRO A 16 1.38 12.14 4.83
C PRO A 16 0.94 13.13 3.73
N LYS A 17 -0.32 13.11 3.28
CA LYS A 17 -0.86 14.09 2.33
C LYS A 17 -1.04 15.49 2.94
N GLU A 18 -1.51 15.57 4.18
CA GLU A 18 -1.62 16.83 4.92
C GLU A 18 -0.24 17.40 5.25
N VAL A 19 0.70 16.52 5.60
CA VAL A 19 2.11 16.86 5.78
C VAL A 19 2.69 17.49 4.51
N LEU A 20 2.47 16.87 3.35
CA LEU A 20 2.95 17.39 2.08
C LEU A 20 2.27 18.72 1.69
N SER A 21 0.98 18.89 1.94
CA SER A 21 0.27 20.13 1.61
C SER A 21 0.77 21.29 2.47
N GLN A 22 0.86 21.11 3.79
CA GLN A 22 1.35 22.13 4.73
C GLN A 22 2.79 22.51 4.42
N TYR A 23 3.67 21.53 4.27
CA TYR A 23 5.08 21.78 3.99
C TYR A 23 5.32 22.36 2.60
N SER A 24 4.48 22.06 1.60
CA SER A 24 4.61 22.69 0.28
C SER A 24 4.38 24.21 0.35
N VAL A 25 3.41 24.65 1.15
CA VAL A 25 3.10 26.08 1.34
C VAL A 25 4.21 26.77 2.12
N GLU A 26 4.63 26.17 3.25
CA GLU A 26 5.73 26.68 4.08
C GLU A 26 7.03 26.79 3.27
N TRP A 27 7.34 25.78 2.45
CA TRP A 27 8.54 25.76 1.61
C TRP A 27 8.53 26.88 0.56
N VAL A 28 7.39 27.12 -0.11
CA VAL A 28 7.28 28.21 -1.09
C VAL A 28 7.46 29.58 -0.41
N ALA A 29 6.86 29.77 0.77
CA ALA A 29 7.00 31.01 1.54
C ALA A 29 8.45 31.24 1.99
N LEU A 30 9.10 30.23 2.55
CA LEU A 30 10.50 30.31 2.98
C LEU A 30 11.46 30.52 1.81
N ARG A 31 11.22 29.88 0.67
CA ARG A 31 12.04 30.09 -0.54
C ARG A 31 11.92 31.52 -1.08
N ARG A 32 10.73 32.14 -0.95
CA ARG A 32 10.53 33.54 -1.29
C ARG A 32 11.27 34.45 -0.30
N SER A 33 11.12 34.21 1.00
CA SER A 33 11.83 34.94 2.05
C SER A 33 13.36 34.85 1.87
N TYR A 34 13.87 33.67 1.53
CA TYR A 34 15.28 33.46 1.23
C TYR A 34 15.78 34.33 0.08
N LYS A 35 15.03 34.40 -1.02
CA LYS A 35 15.35 35.27 -2.16
C LYS A 35 15.34 36.75 -1.76
N GLU A 36 14.33 37.18 -1.02
CA GLU A 36 14.22 38.57 -0.53
C GLU A 36 15.41 38.93 0.38
N ILE A 37 15.90 38.01 1.23
CA ILE A 37 17.10 38.22 2.05
C ILE A 37 18.36 38.33 1.18
N GLN A 38 18.48 37.51 0.12
CA GLN A 38 19.60 37.61 -0.82
C GLN A 38 19.62 38.96 -1.54
N GLU A 39 18.47 39.43 -2.00
CA GLU A 39 18.33 40.74 -2.65
C GLU A 39 18.72 41.88 -1.69
N LYS A 40 18.25 41.83 -0.43
CA LYS A 40 18.63 42.82 0.59
C LYS A 40 20.13 42.80 0.91
N LEU A 41 20.74 41.62 1.02
CA LEU A 41 22.18 41.50 1.23
C LEU A 41 22.98 42.08 0.06
N SER A 42 22.52 41.87 -1.18
CA SER A 42 23.13 42.49 -2.37
C SER A 42 23.03 44.01 -2.31
N ALA A 43 21.86 44.54 -1.94
CA ALA A 43 21.67 45.98 -1.80
C ALA A 43 22.56 46.58 -0.70
N VAL A 44 22.72 45.90 0.44
CA VAL A 44 23.65 46.34 1.50
C VAL A 44 25.10 46.33 1.00
N GLN A 45 25.48 45.36 0.17
CA GLN A 45 26.82 45.33 -0.43
C GLN A 45 27.02 46.50 -1.40
N ASP A 46 26.02 46.85 -2.20
CA ASP A 46 26.07 48.00 -3.09
C ASP A 46 26.15 49.32 -2.30
N ASP A 47 25.38 49.46 -1.20
CA ASP A 47 25.46 50.60 -0.28
C ASP A 47 26.85 50.76 0.33
N LEU A 48 27.46 49.65 0.78
CA LEU A 48 28.83 49.67 1.33
C LEU A 48 29.85 50.10 0.28
N ASN A 49 29.74 49.60 -0.96
CA ASN A 49 30.58 50.03 -2.07
C ASN A 49 30.37 51.53 -2.39
N GLU A 50 29.15 52.04 -2.26
CA GLU A 50 28.86 53.45 -2.46
C GLU A 50 29.50 54.31 -1.35
N LEU A 51 29.42 53.89 -0.09
CA LEU A 51 30.08 54.57 1.03
C LEU A 51 31.60 54.64 0.82
N ASP A 52 32.23 53.55 0.37
CA ASP A 52 33.66 53.53 0.06
C ASP A 52 33.99 54.51 -1.08
N ASN A 53 33.16 54.57 -2.13
CA ASN A 53 33.32 55.53 -3.22
C ASN A 53 33.13 56.99 -2.75
N GLN A 54 32.22 57.25 -1.82
CA GLN A 54 31.99 58.58 -1.26
C GLN A 54 33.19 59.02 -0.39
N LEU A 55 33.78 58.10 0.37
CA LEU A 55 35.02 58.35 1.12
C LEU A 55 36.20 58.66 0.19
N GLN A 56 36.39 57.86 -0.87
CA GLN A 56 37.44 58.11 -1.87
C GLN A 56 37.31 59.48 -2.54
N LYS A 57 36.07 59.90 -2.83
CA LYS A 57 35.75 61.21 -3.40
C LYS A 57 35.78 62.35 -2.36
N LYS A 58 36.14 62.06 -1.10
CA LYS A 58 36.15 62.98 0.05
C LYS A 58 34.82 63.70 0.27
N LYS A 59 33.70 63.07 -0.12
CA LYS A 59 32.35 63.61 0.07
C LYS A 59 31.84 63.46 1.51
N ILE A 60 32.40 62.51 2.24
CA ILE A 60 32.10 62.21 3.65
C ILE A 60 33.39 62.16 4.45
N SER A 61 33.30 62.44 5.75
CA SER A 61 34.45 62.28 6.64
C SER A 61 34.70 60.81 7.00
N GLU A 62 35.92 60.51 7.43
CA GLU A 62 36.31 59.15 7.86
C GLU A 62 35.53 58.68 9.10
N LYS A 63 35.14 59.62 9.99
CA LYS A 63 34.26 59.30 11.12
C LYS A 63 32.85 58.93 10.69
N GLU A 64 32.25 59.70 9.78
CA GLU A 64 30.90 59.43 9.27
C GLU A 64 30.86 58.14 8.43
N HIS A 65 31.92 57.84 7.69
CA HIS A 65 32.06 56.56 6.98
C HIS A 65 32.09 55.39 7.97
N ASN A 66 32.94 55.45 9.00
CA ASN A 66 33.04 54.38 10.00
C ASN A 66 31.73 54.12 10.75
N GLU A 67 30.98 55.17 11.10
CA GLU A 67 29.67 55.03 11.76
C GLU A 67 28.65 54.32 10.85
N LYS A 68 28.46 54.82 9.62
CA LYS A 68 27.51 54.23 8.65
C LYS A 68 27.90 52.81 8.22
N TYR A 69 29.21 52.57 8.04
CA TYR A 69 29.73 51.25 7.71
C TYR A 69 29.44 50.25 8.83
N ARG A 70 29.62 50.66 10.09
CA ARG A 70 29.34 49.81 11.25
C ARG A 70 27.84 49.47 11.37
N GLU A 71 26.96 50.43 11.11
CA GLU A 71 25.50 50.18 11.09
C GLU A 71 25.12 49.17 10.00
N LYS A 72 25.59 49.38 8.77
CA LYS A 72 25.33 48.47 7.64
C LYS A 72 25.94 47.09 7.83
N TRP A 73 27.09 47.01 8.50
CA TRP A 73 27.72 45.74 8.87
C TRP A 73 26.89 44.94 9.89
N LEU A 74 26.33 45.62 10.91
CA LEU A 74 25.44 44.99 11.88
C LEU A 74 24.14 44.50 11.21
N GLU A 75 23.56 45.31 10.32
CA GLU A 75 22.39 44.94 9.53
C GLU A 75 22.67 43.69 8.68
N SER A 76 23.79 43.67 7.95
CA SER A 76 24.24 42.50 7.17
C SER A 76 24.43 41.26 8.03
N THR A 77 25.03 41.40 9.22
CA THR A 77 25.26 40.29 10.14
C THR A 77 23.94 39.66 10.60
N HIS A 78 22.95 40.48 10.96
CA HIS A 78 21.61 40.01 11.32
C HIS A 78 20.93 39.32 10.12
N MET A 79 20.99 39.90 8.92
CA MET A 79 20.44 39.29 7.71
C MET A 79 21.06 37.92 7.40
N VAL A 80 22.37 37.74 7.60
CA VAL A 80 23.05 36.46 7.43
C VAL A 80 22.60 35.42 8.45
N GLN A 81 22.32 35.80 9.70
CA GLN A 81 21.77 34.89 10.70
C GLN A 81 20.38 34.39 10.29
N VAL A 82 19.47 35.31 9.94
CA VAL A 82 18.13 34.96 9.46
C VAL A 82 18.20 34.08 8.21
N LYS A 83 19.13 34.37 7.29
CA LYS A 83 19.37 33.54 6.10
C LYS A 83 19.69 32.08 6.48
N ARG A 84 20.57 31.87 7.45
CA ARG A 84 20.96 30.52 7.92
C ARG A 84 19.79 29.79 8.57
N GLU A 85 18.96 30.49 9.33
CA GLU A 85 17.75 29.91 9.93
C GLU A 85 16.74 29.47 8.86
N VAL A 86 16.52 30.30 7.84
CA VAL A 86 15.66 29.96 6.71
C VAL A 86 16.22 28.77 5.92
N GLU A 87 17.54 28.70 5.69
CA GLU A 87 18.18 27.55 5.04
C GLU A 87 18.03 26.26 5.85
N ALA A 88 18.24 26.32 7.16
CA ALA A 88 18.05 25.19 8.05
C ALA A 88 16.61 24.68 8.00
N ARG A 89 15.63 25.58 8.07
CA ARG A 89 14.21 25.23 8.00
C ARG A 89 13.82 24.64 6.64
N LEU A 90 14.33 25.19 5.54
CA LEU A 90 14.12 24.64 4.19
C LEU A 90 14.67 23.21 4.07
N TYR A 91 15.82 22.93 4.69
CA TYR A 91 16.41 21.60 4.71
C TYR A 91 15.56 20.60 5.51
N GLU A 92 15.06 21.00 6.68
CA GLU A 92 14.13 20.19 7.49
C GLU A 92 12.87 19.83 6.72
N ILE A 93 12.21 20.83 6.14
CA ILE A 93 11.00 20.63 5.35
C ILE A 93 11.26 19.67 4.18
N GLN A 94 12.41 19.83 3.49
CA GLN A 94 12.77 18.93 2.41
C GLN A 94 12.94 17.48 2.90
N ARG A 95 13.52 17.28 4.08
CA ARG A 95 13.64 15.95 4.71
C ARG A 95 12.28 15.37 5.06
N GLU A 96 11.38 16.18 5.62
CA GLU A 96 10.02 15.77 5.98
C GLU A 96 9.18 15.40 4.76
N ILE A 97 9.24 16.18 3.68
CA ILE A 97 8.61 15.87 2.38
C ILE A 97 9.11 14.52 1.83
N ARG A 98 10.42 14.26 1.88
CA ARG A 98 10.98 12.97 1.42
C ARG A 98 10.46 11.80 2.25
N ASN A 99 10.36 11.96 3.57
CA ASN A 99 9.85 10.93 4.46
C ASN A 99 8.35 10.67 4.23
N ALA A 100 7.56 11.74 4.06
CA ALA A 100 6.13 11.62 3.76
C ALA A 100 5.89 10.89 2.42
N ASN A 101 6.65 11.22 1.38
CA ASN A 101 6.58 10.52 0.09
C ASN A 101 6.96 9.04 0.20
N LYS A 102 7.97 8.71 1.02
CA LYS A 102 8.36 7.31 1.27
C LYS A 102 7.20 6.54 1.93
N ARG A 103 6.57 7.12 2.96
CA ARG A 103 5.42 6.53 3.65
C ARG A 103 4.22 6.33 2.71
N LEU A 104 3.90 7.30 1.86
CA LEU A 104 2.82 7.17 0.87
C LEU A 104 3.07 6.01 -0.09
N LYS A 105 4.31 5.88 -0.58
CA LYS A 105 4.69 4.78 -1.47
C LYS A 105 4.53 3.42 -0.77
N GLU A 106 4.97 3.32 0.48
CA GLU A 106 4.81 2.10 1.28
C GLU A 106 3.32 1.75 1.47
N GLN A 107 2.49 2.73 1.82
CA GLN A 107 1.03 2.56 1.94
C GLN A 107 0.39 2.11 0.63
N GLU A 108 0.77 2.70 -0.51
CA GLU A 108 0.26 2.32 -1.82
C GLU A 108 0.69 0.89 -2.20
N THR A 109 1.93 0.51 -1.94
CA THR A 109 2.40 -0.87 -2.19
C THR A 109 1.67 -1.90 -1.34
N GLU A 110 1.41 -1.57 -0.07
CA GLU A 110 0.68 -2.45 0.84
C GLU A 110 -0.79 -2.55 0.44
N ARG A 111 -1.41 -1.44 0.01
CA ARG A 111 -2.77 -1.45 -0.55
C ARG A 111 -2.85 -2.34 -1.80
N MET A 112 -1.94 -2.16 -2.76
CA MET A 112 -1.90 -2.99 -3.97
C MET A 112 -1.68 -4.47 -3.64
N ARG A 113 -0.88 -4.77 -2.62
CA ARG A 113 -0.67 -6.14 -2.14
C ARG A 113 -1.96 -6.72 -1.56
N ARG A 114 -2.68 -5.96 -0.74
CA ARG A 114 -3.98 -6.39 -0.18
C ARG A 114 -5.02 -6.60 -1.26
N GLU A 115 -5.12 -5.68 -2.22
CA GLU A 115 -6.02 -5.81 -3.38
C GLU A 115 -5.71 -7.08 -4.19
N ARG A 116 -4.43 -7.41 -4.43
CA ARG A 116 -4.05 -8.67 -5.09
C ARG A 116 -4.45 -9.90 -4.28
N ILE A 117 -4.19 -9.91 -2.97
CA ILE A 117 -4.59 -11.02 -2.10
C ILE A 117 -6.12 -11.19 -2.12
N GLU A 118 -6.87 -10.09 -2.10
CA GLU A 118 -8.32 -10.12 -2.15
C GLU A 118 -8.84 -10.64 -3.49
N GLN A 119 -8.22 -10.24 -4.61
CA GLN A 119 -8.51 -10.80 -5.93
C GLN A 119 -8.20 -12.30 -6.01
N GLU A 120 -7.05 -12.73 -5.49
CA GLU A 120 -6.68 -14.16 -5.43
C GLU A 120 -7.68 -14.97 -4.61
N LYS A 121 -8.13 -14.44 -3.46
CA LYS A 121 -9.19 -15.06 -2.65
C LYS A 121 -10.52 -15.11 -3.38
N ALA A 122 -10.91 -14.02 -4.05
CA ALA A 122 -12.16 -13.97 -4.80
C ALA A 122 -12.17 -14.99 -5.96
N HIS A 123 -11.08 -15.07 -6.72
CA HIS A 123 -10.93 -16.07 -7.78
C HIS A 123 -10.95 -17.49 -7.21
N ALA A 124 -10.22 -17.74 -6.12
CA ALA A 124 -10.24 -19.05 -5.46
C ALA A 124 -11.63 -19.42 -4.93
N MET A 125 -12.39 -18.45 -4.42
CA MET A 125 -13.77 -18.64 -3.96
C MET A 125 -14.71 -19.00 -5.11
N ILE A 126 -14.62 -18.30 -6.25
CA ILE A 126 -15.43 -18.59 -7.44
C ILE A 126 -15.13 -20.01 -7.94
N GLU A 127 -13.84 -20.37 -8.05
CA GLU A 127 -13.43 -21.72 -8.45
C GLU A 127 -13.93 -22.77 -7.45
N TRP A 128 -13.82 -22.49 -6.15
CA TRP A 128 -14.29 -23.38 -5.10
C TRP A 128 -15.81 -23.62 -5.18
N MET A 129 -16.60 -22.56 -5.38
CA MET A 129 -18.06 -22.67 -5.53
C MET A 129 -18.44 -23.50 -6.77
N SER A 130 -17.74 -23.29 -7.89
CA SER A 130 -17.97 -24.07 -9.12
C SER A 130 -17.63 -25.55 -8.92
N LEU A 131 -16.47 -25.86 -8.33
CA LEU A 131 -16.06 -27.23 -8.04
C LEU A 131 -16.97 -27.89 -7.01
N LYS A 132 -17.49 -27.14 -6.04
CA LYS A 132 -18.42 -27.65 -5.05
C LYS A 132 -19.73 -28.10 -5.69
N GLN A 133 -20.27 -27.34 -6.63
CA GLN A 133 -21.44 -27.75 -7.42
C GLN A 133 -21.16 -29.02 -8.22
N GLY A 134 -20.02 -29.10 -8.89
CA GLY A 134 -19.59 -30.32 -9.61
C GLY A 134 -19.43 -31.53 -8.69
N PHE A 135 -18.90 -31.31 -7.48
CA PHE A 135 -18.76 -32.34 -6.46
C PHE A 135 -20.12 -32.88 -5.99
N ASP A 136 -21.09 -32.00 -5.80
CA ASP A 136 -22.43 -32.39 -5.38
C ASP A 136 -23.13 -33.25 -6.47
N LEU A 137 -22.92 -32.95 -7.76
CA LEU A 137 -23.38 -33.79 -8.87
C LEU A 137 -22.71 -35.18 -8.90
N ILE A 138 -21.41 -35.26 -8.57
CA ILE A 138 -20.70 -36.55 -8.44
C ILE A 138 -21.32 -37.38 -7.32
N MET A 139 -21.63 -36.75 -6.18
CA MET A 139 -22.26 -37.41 -5.05
C MET A 139 -23.68 -37.90 -5.37
N GLU A 140 -24.45 -37.12 -6.14
CA GLU A 140 -25.77 -37.52 -6.63
C GLU A 140 -25.69 -38.74 -7.54
N LYS A 141 -24.85 -38.70 -8.59
CA LYS A 141 -24.62 -39.84 -9.49
C LYS A 141 -24.17 -41.10 -8.78
N ARG A 142 -23.33 -40.97 -7.74
CA ARG A 142 -22.92 -42.11 -6.92
C ARG A 142 -24.10 -42.74 -6.19
N ARG A 143 -25.03 -41.93 -5.65
CA ARG A 143 -26.26 -42.44 -5.02
C ARG A 143 -27.18 -43.11 -6.03
N GLU A 144 -27.32 -42.55 -7.22
CA GLU A 144 -28.10 -43.16 -8.32
C GLU A 144 -27.57 -44.55 -8.67
N ILE A 145 -26.26 -44.69 -8.91
CA ILE A 145 -25.66 -45.99 -9.24
C ILE A 145 -25.83 -46.99 -8.08
N THR A 146 -25.74 -46.53 -6.83
CA THR A 146 -25.97 -47.39 -5.66
C THR A 146 -27.42 -47.87 -5.59
N SER A 147 -28.38 -46.98 -5.86
CA SER A 147 -29.80 -47.33 -5.95
C SER A 147 -30.08 -48.31 -7.09
N GLU A 148 -29.50 -48.10 -8.28
CA GLU A 148 -29.61 -49.01 -9.41
C GLU A 148 -29.01 -50.39 -9.10
N MET A 149 -27.92 -50.44 -8.31
CA MET A 149 -27.28 -51.67 -7.85
C MET A 149 -28.21 -52.46 -6.91
N ASP A 150 -28.88 -51.79 -5.99
CA ASP A 150 -29.83 -52.40 -5.06
C ASP A 150 -31.06 -52.94 -5.81
N ASP A 151 -31.59 -52.16 -6.76
CA ASP A 151 -32.68 -52.56 -7.65
C ASP A 151 -32.32 -53.78 -8.50
N LEU A 152 -31.10 -53.80 -9.05
CA LEU A 152 -30.58 -54.94 -9.82
C LEU A 152 -30.53 -56.21 -8.95
N GLU A 153 -30.17 -56.07 -7.67
CA GLU A 153 -30.10 -57.18 -6.74
C GLU A 153 -31.49 -57.73 -6.39
N ILE A 154 -32.49 -56.87 -6.21
CA ILE A 154 -33.89 -57.27 -6.03
C ILE A 154 -34.42 -57.99 -7.29
N LYS A 155 -34.10 -57.47 -8.48
CA LYS A 155 -34.49 -58.09 -9.77
C LYS A 155 -33.86 -59.47 -9.98
N ARG A 156 -32.61 -59.66 -9.53
CA ARG A 156 -31.96 -60.98 -9.52
C ARG A 156 -32.66 -61.94 -8.57
N ARG A 157 -32.92 -61.53 -7.33
CA ARG A 157 -33.59 -62.37 -6.31
C ARG A 157 -35.01 -62.80 -6.73
N SER A 158 -35.69 -61.95 -7.50
CA SER A 158 -37.01 -62.24 -8.07
C SER A 158 -36.97 -63.01 -9.40
N GLY A 159 -35.78 -63.41 -9.88
CA GLY A 159 -35.61 -64.18 -11.12
C GLY A 159 -35.90 -63.41 -12.40
N LYS A 160 -36.04 -62.08 -12.34
CA LYS A 160 -36.42 -61.23 -13.49
C LYS A 160 -35.26 -60.90 -14.43
N VAL A 161 -34.02 -61.27 -14.06
CA VAL A 161 -32.80 -60.98 -14.82
C VAL A 161 -31.94 -62.24 -14.85
N SER A 162 -31.32 -62.53 -16.01
CA SER A 162 -30.42 -63.66 -16.15
C SER A 162 -29.12 -63.43 -15.37
N ASP A 163 -28.47 -64.50 -14.91
CA ASP A 163 -27.19 -64.39 -14.21
C ASP A 163 -26.09 -63.77 -15.08
N ALA A 164 -26.15 -63.93 -16.41
CA ALA A 164 -25.22 -63.33 -17.34
C ALA A 164 -25.41 -61.80 -17.45
N ASP A 165 -26.65 -61.34 -17.58
CA ASP A 165 -26.99 -59.92 -17.64
C ASP A 165 -26.71 -59.21 -16.31
N TYR A 166 -26.99 -59.90 -15.19
CA TYR A 166 -26.66 -59.42 -13.86
C TYR A 166 -25.14 -59.17 -13.70
N ARG A 167 -24.31 -60.14 -14.09
CA ARG A 167 -22.85 -60.00 -13.99
C ARG A 167 -22.33 -58.85 -14.84
N LYS A 168 -22.83 -58.71 -16.07
CA LYS A 168 -22.44 -57.62 -16.97
C LYS A 168 -22.82 -56.24 -16.39
N ALA A 169 -24.07 -56.07 -15.98
CA ALA A 169 -24.55 -54.83 -15.36
C ALA A 169 -23.76 -54.48 -14.08
N ARG A 170 -23.44 -55.49 -13.25
CA ARG A 170 -22.67 -55.29 -12.02
C ARG A 170 -21.23 -54.84 -12.30
N VAL A 171 -20.57 -55.41 -13.30
CA VAL A 171 -19.22 -55.00 -13.71
C VAL A 171 -19.23 -53.56 -14.24
N ASP A 172 -20.22 -53.19 -15.06
CA ASP A 172 -20.37 -51.83 -15.58
C ASP A 172 -20.61 -50.81 -14.45
N GLN A 173 -21.44 -51.14 -13.45
CA GLN A 173 -21.68 -50.30 -12.28
C GLN A 173 -20.43 -50.13 -11.42
N ILE A 174 -19.66 -51.20 -11.17
CA ILE A 174 -18.38 -51.14 -10.44
C ILE A 174 -17.38 -50.24 -11.17
N ARG A 175 -17.30 -50.35 -12.49
CA ARG A 175 -16.43 -49.49 -13.30
C ARG A 175 -16.80 -48.02 -13.18
N ARG A 176 -18.10 -47.69 -13.31
CA ARG A 176 -18.60 -46.32 -13.13
C ARG A 176 -18.32 -45.77 -11.73
N LEU A 177 -18.48 -46.59 -10.68
CA LEU A 177 -18.13 -46.19 -9.31
C LEU A 177 -16.64 -45.94 -9.12
N ALA A 178 -15.77 -46.73 -9.77
CA ALA A 178 -14.32 -46.52 -9.74
C ALA A 178 -13.93 -45.20 -10.42
N GLU A 179 -14.52 -44.90 -11.57
CA GLU A 179 -14.32 -43.63 -12.31
C GLU A 179 -14.83 -42.41 -11.51
N LEU A 180 -15.97 -42.52 -10.82
CA LEU A 180 -16.46 -41.46 -9.94
C LEU A 180 -15.55 -41.26 -8.72
N ARG A 181 -14.97 -42.34 -8.16
CA ARG A 181 -14.09 -42.25 -6.99
C ARG A 181 -12.79 -41.49 -7.28
N THR A 182 -12.20 -41.68 -8.46
CA THR A 182 -11.01 -40.91 -8.86
C THR A 182 -11.34 -39.44 -8.98
N LEU A 183 -12.43 -39.10 -9.69
CA LEU A 183 -12.90 -37.72 -9.82
C LEU A 183 -13.24 -37.08 -8.45
N GLU A 184 -13.89 -37.83 -7.56
CA GLU A 184 -14.22 -37.38 -6.20
C GLU A 184 -12.95 -36.99 -5.42
N THR A 185 -11.90 -37.79 -5.54
CA THR A 185 -10.63 -37.58 -4.83
C THR A 185 -9.91 -36.34 -5.35
N ASP A 186 -9.84 -36.17 -6.68
CA ASP A 186 -9.19 -35.03 -7.32
C ASP A 186 -9.92 -33.72 -6.98
N VAL A 187 -11.26 -33.71 -7.07
CA VAL A 187 -12.08 -32.54 -6.72
C VAL A 187 -11.95 -32.20 -5.24
N LYS A 188 -11.93 -33.20 -4.34
CA LYS A 188 -11.68 -32.95 -2.90
C LYS A 188 -10.32 -32.34 -2.63
N GLY A 189 -9.27 -32.83 -3.29
CA GLY A 189 -7.93 -32.28 -3.19
C GLY A 189 -7.92 -30.80 -3.59
N ARG A 190 -8.49 -30.50 -4.76
CA ARG A 190 -8.56 -29.13 -5.28
C ARG A 190 -9.39 -28.18 -4.40
N LEU A 191 -10.54 -28.65 -3.90
CA LEU A 191 -11.35 -27.88 -2.95
C LEU A 191 -10.57 -27.55 -1.66
N GLY A 192 -9.73 -28.47 -1.19
CA GLY A 192 -8.86 -28.26 -0.02
C GLY A 192 -7.79 -27.21 -0.28
N GLU A 193 -7.12 -27.25 -1.44
CA GLU A 193 -6.13 -26.26 -1.86
C GLU A 193 -6.74 -24.85 -1.94
N LEU A 194 -7.92 -24.73 -2.57
CA LEU A 194 -8.61 -23.45 -2.72
C LEU A 194 -9.05 -22.89 -1.36
N LEU A 195 -9.53 -23.73 -0.44
CA LEU A 195 -9.84 -23.30 0.94
C LEU A 195 -8.61 -22.79 1.67
N ALA A 196 -7.43 -23.37 1.43
CA ALA A 196 -6.20 -22.89 2.02
C ALA A 196 -5.81 -21.50 1.49
N ILE A 197 -6.07 -21.21 0.21
CA ILE A 197 -5.87 -19.87 -0.38
C ILE A 197 -6.87 -18.86 0.20
N ILE A 198 -8.14 -19.24 0.32
CA ILE A 198 -9.21 -18.37 0.83
C ILE A 198 -8.97 -17.99 2.30
N LYS A 199 -8.47 -18.93 3.12
CA LYS A 199 -8.25 -18.75 4.57
C LYS A 199 -6.94 -18.04 4.95
N LYS A 200 -5.96 -17.99 4.04
CA LYS A 200 -4.72 -17.21 4.24
C LYS A 200 -5.00 -15.73 4.33
#